data_AF-S4XL84-F1
#
_entry.id   AF-S4XL84-F1
#
_cell.length_a   1.000
_cell.length_b   1.000
_cell.length_c   1.000
_cell.angle_alpha   90.00
_cell.angle_beta   90.00
_cell.angle_gamma   90.00
#
_symmetry.space_group_name_H-M   'P 1'
#
loop_
_entity.id
_entity.type
_entity.pdbx_description
1 polymer ?
#
loop_
_entity_poly.entity_id
_entity_poly.type
_entity_poly.pdbx_seq_one_letter_code
_entity_poly.pdbx_strand_id
1 'polypeptide(L)'
;MEPIETDTVFRYIAANVQRLRVRRGLTQDELAAAADVSPGLLHRLERAKTNVSVAALVAIANALGVTPAALFRPAEMPETTRGRPRKRLAGP
;
A
#
# COMPACT_ATOMS: atom_id res chain seq x y z
N MET A 1 -27.09 2.08 -7.95
CA MET A 1 -25.78 2.03 -7.28
C MET A 1 -25.50 3.45 -6.83
N GLU A 2 -25.23 3.66 -5.54
CA GLU A 2 -24.85 5.00 -5.07
C GLU A 2 -23.51 5.42 -5.70
N PRO A 3 -23.29 6.74 -5.93
CA PRO A 3 -22.01 7.24 -6.43
C PRO A 3 -20.85 6.82 -5.51
N ILE A 4 -19.75 6.36 -6.11
CA ILE A 4 -18.52 6.08 -5.36
C ILE A 4 -17.67 7.34 -5.35
N GLU A 5 -17.43 7.88 -4.16
CA GLU A 5 -16.51 9.00 -3.95
C GLU A 5 -15.05 8.58 -4.17
N THR A 6 -14.27 9.46 -4.80
CA THR A 6 -12.84 9.22 -5.08
C THR A 6 -12.05 8.90 -3.80
N ASP A 7 -12.35 9.58 -2.70
CA ASP A 7 -11.73 9.36 -1.39
C ASP A 7 -11.98 7.95 -0.85
N THR A 8 -13.13 7.37 -1.16
CA THR A 8 -13.44 5.98 -0.80
C THR A 8 -12.56 5.01 -1.59
N VAL A 9 -12.37 5.25 -2.89
CA VAL A 9 -11.46 4.44 -3.72
C VAL A 9 -10.01 4.57 -3.23
N PHE A 10 -9.55 5.78 -2.88
CA PHE A 10 -8.20 5.95 -2.33
C PHE A 10 -8.00 5.19 -1.01
N ARG A 11 -9.01 5.14 -0.13
CA ARG A 11 -8.95 4.32 1.09
C ARG A 11 -8.88 2.83 0.79
N TYR A 12 -9.61 2.34 -0.22
CA TYR A 12 -9.53 0.94 -0.65
C TYR A 12 -8.13 0.57 -1.14
N ILE A 13 -7.54 1.42 -1.99
CA ILE A 13 -6.18 1.22 -2.49
C ILE A 13 -5.18 1.21 -1.33
N ALA A 14 -5.25 2.21 -0.45
CA ALA A 14 -4.38 2.30 0.71
C ALA A 14 -4.43 1.04 1.59
N ALA A 15 -5.64 0.60 1.94
CA ALA A 15 -5.88 -0.58 2.78
C ALA A 15 -5.38 -1.86 2.09
N ASN A 16 -5.64 -2.03 0.79
CA ASN A 16 -5.20 -3.21 0.05
C ASN A 16 -3.68 -3.27 -0.10
N VAL A 17 -3.02 -2.15 -0.43
CA VAL A 17 -1.56 -2.07 -0.54
C VAL A 17 -0.93 -2.45 0.80
N GLN A 18 -1.38 -1.84 1.90
CA GLN A 18 -0.87 -2.13 3.23
C GLN A 18 -1.08 -3.61 3.61
N ARG A 19 -2.29 -4.14 3.41
CA ARG A 19 -2.62 -5.54 3.72
C ARG A 19 -1.80 -6.52 2.88
N LEU A 20 -1.65 -6.28 1.57
CA LEU A 20 -0.87 -7.12 0.67
C LEU A 20 0.62 -7.07 1.01
N ARG A 21 1.14 -5.89 1.35
CA ARG A 21 2.52 -5.67 1.79
C ARG A 21 2.83 -6.45 3.07
N VAL A 22 1.99 -6.28 4.10
CA VAL A 22 2.16 -6.97 5.40
C VAL A 22 2.06 -8.48 5.24
N ARG A 23 1.13 -9.00 4.41
CA ARG A 23 1.04 -10.44 4.13
C ARG A 23 2.29 -11.01 3.46
N ARG A 24 3.08 -10.19 2.77
CA ARG A 24 4.37 -10.57 2.19
C ARG A 24 5.56 -10.35 3.13
N GLY A 25 5.34 -9.83 4.33
CA GLY A 25 6.42 -9.52 5.27
C GLY A 25 7.30 -8.35 4.84
N LEU A 26 6.86 -7.53 3.89
CA LEU A 26 7.63 -6.40 3.37
C LEU A 26 7.46 -5.16 4.25
N THR A 27 8.54 -4.44 4.50
CA THR A 27 8.54 -3.06 5.00
C THR A 27 8.08 -2.09 3.89
N GLN A 28 7.75 -0.84 4.27
CA GLN A 28 7.42 0.19 3.27
C GLN A 28 8.61 0.41 2.32
N ASP A 29 9.83 0.51 2.85
CA ASP A 29 11.02 0.75 2.03
C ASP A 29 11.29 -0.41 1.06
N GLU A 30 11.11 -1.66 1.50
CA GLU A 30 11.29 -2.84 0.63
C GLU A 30 10.27 -2.88 -0.51
N LEU A 31 8.99 -2.57 -0.24
CA LEU A 31 7.99 -2.50 -1.32
C LEU A 31 8.25 -1.31 -2.24
N ALA A 32 8.64 -0.16 -1.70
CA ALA A 32 8.94 1.02 -2.49
C ALA A 32 10.11 0.75 -3.46
N ALA A 33 11.19 0.12 -2.96
CA ALA A 33 12.31 -0.31 -3.78
C ALA A 33 11.89 -1.33 -4.85
N ALA A 34 11.11 -2.35 -4.48
CA ALA A 34 10.66 -3.38 -5.43
C ALA A 34 9.72 -2.83 -6.52
N ALA A 35 8.98 -1.77 -6.24
CA ALA A 35 8.06 -1.11 -7.17
C ALA A 35 8.71 0.08 -7.93
N ASP A 36 9.99 0.37 -7.70
CA ASP A 36 10.69 1.53 -8.24
C ASP A 36 9.94 2.86 -7.98
N VAL A 37 9.48 3.05 -6.74
CA VAL A 37 8.84 4.28 -6.28
C VAL A 37 9.54 4.83 -5.04
N SER A 38 9.34 6.11 -4.76
CA SER A 38 9.91 6.69 -3.54
C SER A 38 9.22 6.15 -2.27
N PRO A 39 9.96 5.91 -1.17
CA PRO A 39 9.36 5.56 0.13
C PRO A 39 8.30 6.56 0.60
N GLY A 40 8.52 7.86 0.32
CA GLY A 40 7.55 8.91 0.63
C GLY A 40 6.25 8.82 -0.17
N LEU A 41 6.29 8.32 -1.42
CA LEU A 41 5.08 8.02 -2.18
C LEU A 41 4.31 6.89 -1.51
N LEU A 42 4.98 5.76 -1.22
CA LEU A 42 4.33 4.61 -0.61
C LEU A 42 3.75 4.94 0.78
N HIS A 43 4.48 5.71 1.59
CA HIS A 43 4.00 6.16 2.90
C HIS A 43 2.72 6.99 2.79
N ARG A 44 2.65 7.94 1.85
CA ARG A 44 1.44 8.74 1.63
C ARG A 44 0.31 7.91 1.03
N LEU A 45 0.63 6.97 0.13
CA LEU A 45 -0.35 6.07 -0.47
C LEU A 45 -1.05 5.23 0.60
N GLU A 46 -0.31 4.56 1.49
CA GLU A 46 -0.89 3.72 2.56
C GLU A 46 -1.70 4.52 3.60
N ARG A 47 -1.68 5.85 3.55
CA ARG A 47 -2.50 6.73 4.40
C ARG A 47 -3.65 7.40 3.63
N ALA A 48 -3.84 7.06 2.35
CA ALA A 48 -4.74 7.74 1.43
C ALA A 48 -4.51 9.28 1.39
N LYS A 49 -3.24 9.70 1.41
CA LYS A 49 -2.82 11.13 1.45
C LYS A 49 -2.19 11.63 0.16
N THR A 50 -2.35 10.92 -0.96
CA THR A 50 -1.84 11.36 -2.26
C THR A 50 -2.63 10.72 -3.39
N ASN A 51 -2.79 11.46 -4.48
CA ASN A 51 -3.30 10.94 -5.73
C ASN A 51 -2.16 10.23 -6.46
N VAL A 52 -2.17 8.89 -6.46
CA VAL A 52 -1.13 8.07 -7.10
C VAL A 52 -1.48 7.82 -8.56
N SER A 53 -0.49 7.97 -9.44
CA SER A 53 -0.68 7.68 -10.87
C SER A 53 -0.98 6.20 -11.10
N VAL A 54 -1.73 5.91 -12.17
CA VAL A 54 -2.02 4.52 -12.57
C VAL A 54 -0.72 3.74 -12.82
N ALA A 55 0.30 4.35 -13.40
CA ALA A 55 1.60 3.73 -13.62
C ALA A 55 2.25 3.24 -12.32
N ALA A 56 2.24 4.08 -11.26
CA ALA A 56 2.75 3.68 -9.96
C ALA A 56 1.91 2.58 -9.30
N LEU A 57 0.58 2.59 -9.47
CA LEU A 57 -0.28 1.50 -8.99
C LEU A 57 0.01 0.17 -9.68
N VAL A 58 0.29 0.18 -10.98
CA VAL A 58 0.71 -1.01 -11.74
C VAL A 58 2.05 -1.51 -11.23
N ALA A 59 3.05 -0.64 -11.03
CA ALA A 59 4.35 -1.02 -10.50
C ALA A 59 4.24 -1.65 -9.10
N ILE A 60 3.42 -1.06 -8.22
CA ILE A 60 3.14 -1.61 -6.88
C ILE A 60 2.41 -2.94 -6.97
N ALA A 61 1.43 -3.11 -7.86
CA ALA A 61 0.73 -4.37 -8.07
C ALA A 61 1.69 -5.48 -8.53
N ASN A 62 2.60 -5.17 -9.46
CA ASN A 62 3.63 -6.09 -9.93
C ASN A 62 4.59 -6.50 -8.81
N ALA A 63 5.11 -5.54 -8.04
CA ALA A 63 5.95 -5.81 -6.87
C ALA A 63 5.22 -6.65 -5.80
N LEU A 64 3.91 -6.41 -5.66
CA LEU A 64 3.01 -7.20 -4.84
C LEU A 64 2.46 -8.44 -5.58
N GLY A 65 3.01 -8.89 -6.70
CA GLY A 65 2.57 -10.10 -7.42
C GLY A 65 1.05 -10.30 -7.48
N VAL A 66 0.28 -9.24 -7.77
CA VAL A 66 -1.18 -9.24 -7.92
C VAL A 66 -1.59 -8.42 -9.13
N THR A 67 -2.82 -8.59 -9.58
CA THR A 67 -3.39 -7.71 -10.60
C THR A 67 -3.70 -6.32 -10.03
N PRO A 68 -3.67 -5.24 -10.84
CA PRO A 68 -4.06 -3.91 -10.39
C PRO A 68 -5.47 -3.88 -9.80
N ALA A 69 -6.41 -4.66 -10.36
CA ALA A 69 -7.79 -4.77 -9.86
C ALA A 69 -7.86 -5.22 -8.39
N ALA A 70 -6.87 -5.98 -7.88
CA ALA A 70 -6.81 -6.38 -6.48
C ALA A 70 -6.63 -5.18 -5.54
N LEU A 71 -6.03 -4.08 -6.01
CA LEU A 71 -5.85 -2.86 -5.22
C LEU A 71 -7.16 -2.09 -5.05
N PHE A 72 -8.11 -2.21 -5.98
CA PHE A 72 -9.37 -1.46 -5.98
C PHE A 72 -10.52 -2.17 -5.25
N ARG A 73 -10.31 -3.39 -4.74
CA ARG A 73 -11.36 -4.13 -4.01
C ARG A 73 -11.81 -3.35 -2.77
N PRO A 74 -13.11 -3.30 -2.44
CA PRO A 74 -13.57 -2.70 -1.19
C PRO A 74 -12.80 -3.24 0.01
N ALA A 75 -12.25 -2.35 0.83
CA ALA A 75 -11.41 -2.69 1.96
C ALA A 75 -11.49 -1.61 3.03
N GLU A 76 -11.46 -2.01 4.29
CA GLU A 76 -11.38 -1.09 5.43
C GLU A 76 -9.92 -0.84 5.80
N MET A 77 -9.60 0.43 6.07
CA MET A 77 -8.29 0.77 6.60
C MET A 77 -8.13 0.13 7.98
N PRO A 78 -7.05 -0.63 8.23
CA PRO A 78 -6.84 -1.18 9.55
C PRO A 78 -6.69 -0.04 10.56
N GLU A 79 -7.31 -0.19 11.73
CA GLU A 79 -7.13 0.75 12.83
C GLU A 79 -5.63 0.87 13.12
N THR A 80 -5.08 2.08 12.99
CA THR A 80 -3.64 2.28 13.11
C THR A 80 -3.22 2.09 14.55
N THR A 81 -2.94 0.87 14.98
CA THR A 81 -2.16 0.69 16.21
C THR A 81 -0.76 1.20 15.87
N ARG A 82 -0.41 2.40 16.36
CA ARG A 82 0.96 2.92 16.31
C ARG A 82 1.87 1.95 17.08
N GLY A 83 2.37 0.93 16.39
CA GLY A 83 3.31 -0.04 16.93
C GLY A 83 4.73 0.33 16.54
N ARG A 84 5.60 0.53 17.54
CA ARG A 84 7.05 0.67 17.40
C ARG A 84 7.60 -0.36 16.40
N PRO A 85 8.40 0.03 15.38
CA PRO A 85 9.02 -0.96 14.52
C PRO A 85 9.87 -1.89 15.39
N ARG A 86 9.60 -3.21 15.32
CA ARG A 86 10.52 -4.21 15.86
C ARG A 86 11.79 -4.08 15.03
N LYS A 87 12.86 -3.56 15.64
CA LYS A 87 14.22 -3.61 15.12
C LYS A 87 14.43 -5.03 14.59
N ARG A 88 14.61 -5.21 13.28
CA ARG A 88 15.17 -6.45 12.77
C ARG A 88 16.52 -6.60 13.45
N LEU A 89 16.63 -7.57 14.35
CA LEU A 89 17.93 -8.02 14.85
C LEU A 89 18.75 -8.35 13.62
N ALA A 90 19.84 -7.60 13.44
CA ALA A 90 20.86 -7.96 12.49
C ALA A 90 21.35 -9.37 12.84
N GLY A 91 21.54 -10.20 11.83
CA GLY A 91 22.34 -11.40 11.98
C GLY A 91 22.44 -12.17 10.68
N PRO A 92 23.39 -13.11 10.61
CA PRO A 92 24.74 -13.07 11.20
C PRO A 92 25.69 -12.15 10.42
#